data_AF-A0A7J2J709-F1
#
_entry.id   AF-A0A7J2J709-F1
#
_cell.length_a   1.000
_cell.length_b   1.000
_cell.length_c   1.000
_cell.angle_alpha   90.00
_cell.angle_beta   90.00
_cell.angle_gamma   90.00
#
_symmetry.space_group_name_H-M   'P 1'
#
loop_
_entity.id
_entity.type
_entity.pdbx_description
1 polymer ?
#
loop_
_entity_poly.entity_id
_entity_poly.type
_entity_poly.pdbx_seq_one_letter_code
_entity_poly.pdbx_strand_id
1 'polypeptide(L)' 'PWDKGAGLRILLKEGRKVEKGEPLLEIYAEHETKLDEAINLAKQNPPVKIEGMLLEKFTGSPRVDYL' A
#
# COMPACT_ATOMS: atom_id res chain seq x y z
N PRO A 1 -24.44 3.05 8.29
CA PRO A 1 -23.32 3.78 8.93
C PRO A 1 -23.84 5.03 9.64
N TRP A 2 -23.24 5.39 10.78
CA TRP A 2 -23.62 6.58 11.55
C TRP A 2 -23.21 7.86 10.83
N ASP A 3 -21.96 7.90 10.36
CA ASP A 3 -21.44 8.95 9.48
C ASP A 3 -21.62 8.50 8.03
N LYS A 4 -22.40 9.24 7.22
CA LYS A 4 -22.75 8.81 5.86
C LYS A 4 -21.69 9.17 4.82
N GLY A 5 -20.89 10.20 5.11
CA GLY A 5 -19.72 10.59 4.33
C GLY A 5 -18.49 9.73 4.62
N ALA A 6 -18.52 8.90 5.65
CA ALA A 6 -17.41 7.99 5.95
C ALA A 6 -17.44 6.75 5.04
N GLY A 7 -16.27 6.33 4.57
CA GLY A 7 -16.15 5.15 3.72
C GLY A 7 -14.82 4.99 3.02
N LEU A 8 -14.73 3.97 2.17
CA LEU A 8 -13.58 3.69 1.32
C LEU A 8 -13.98 3.79 -0.14
N ARG A 9 -13.15 4.44 -0.94
CA ARG A 9 -13.22 4.36 -2.40
C ARG A 9 -12.03 3.58 -2.91
N ILE A 10 -12.29 2.41 -3.47
CA ILE A 10 -11.27 1.57 -4.10
C ILE A 10 -11.06 2.08 -5.52
N LEU A 11 -9.84 2.46 -5.87
CA LEU A 11 -9.51 3.03 -7.18
C LEU A 11 -9.11 1.97 -8.21
N LEU A 12 -8.69 0.80 -7.72
CA LEU A 12 -8.06 -0.25 -8.52
C LEU A 12 -8.73 -1.60 -8.26
N LYS A 13 -8.78 -2.44 -9.29
CA LYS A 13 -9.28 -3.81 -9.20
C LYS A 13 -8.11 -4.79 -9.08
N GLU A 14 -8.38 -5.94 -8.46
CA GLU A 14 -7.47 -7.07 -8.37
C GLU A 14 -6.89 -7.45 -9.75
N GLY A 15 -5.60 -7.81 -9.77
CA GLY A 15 -4.87 -8.19 -10.98
C GLY A 15 -4.38 -7.02 -11.84
N ARG A 16 -4.73 -5.78 -11.52
CA ARG A 16 -4.21 -4.60 -12.21
C ARG A 16 -2.76 -4.33 -11.81
N LYS A 17 -1.92 -4.04 -12.80
CA LYS A 17 -0.56 -3.53 -12.59
C LYS A 17 -0.63 -2.11 -11.99
N VAL A 18 0.19 -1.86 -10.98
CA VAL A 18 0.28 -0.57 -10.28
C VAL A 18 1.70 -0.03 -10.32
N GLU A 19 1.85 1.28 -10.35
CA GLU A 19 3.14 1.96 -10.28
C GLU A 19 3.41 2.53 -8.88
N LYS A 20 4.69 2.77 -8.56
CA LYS A 20 5.06 3.36 -7.27
C LYS A 20 4.48 4.78 -7.16
N GLY A 21 3.70 5.01 -6.11
CA GLY A 21 3.04 6.29 -5.87
C GLY A 21 1.64 6.39 -6.48
N GLU A 22 1.17 5.38 -7.22
CA GLU A 22 -0.21 5.33 -7.70
C GLU A 22 -1.16 5.12 -6.50
N PRO A 23 -2.22 5.93 -6.36
CA PRO A 23 -3.17 5.79 -5.27
C PRO A 23 -4.03 4.52 -5.44
N LEU A 24 -4.12 3.72 -4.38
CA LEU A 24 -4.86 2.44 -4.40
C LEU A 24 -6.31 2.57 -3.92
N LEU A 25 -6.50 3.39 -2.88
CA LEU A 25 -7.78 3.64 -2.23
C LEU A 25 -7.78 5.03 -1.59
N GLU A 26 -8.97 5.57 -1.39
CA GLU A 26 -9.20 6.80 -0.64
C GLU A 26 -10.03 6.49 0.61
N ILE A 27 -9.67 7.09 1.75
CA ILE A 27 -10.39 6.97 3.02
C ILE A 27 -11.12 8.29 3.27
N TYR A 28 -12.42 8.21 3.49
CA TYR A 28 -13.26 9.35 3.83
C TYR A 28 -13.77 9.21 5.27
N ALA A 29 -13.76 10.32 6.00
CA ALA A 29 -14.36 10.45 7.31
C ALA A 29 -14.90 11.87 7.51
N GLU A 30 -15.95 12.02 8.31
CA GLU A 30 -16.52 13.33 8.65
C GLU A 30 -15.76 14.02 9.81
N HIS A 31 -14.93 13.27 10.53
CA HIS A 31 -14.13 13.75 11.64
C HIS A 31 -12.66 13.34 11.48
N GLU A 32 -11.76 14.29 11.72
CA GLU A 32 -10.30 14.10 11.58
C GLU A 32 -9.77 12.97 12.50
N THR A 33 -10.24 12.90 13.74
CA THR A 33 -9.84 11.83 14.67
C THR A 33 -10.14 10.43 14.14
N LYS A 34 -11.32 10.25 13.52
CA LYS A 34 -11.70 8.98 12.88
C LYS A 34 -10.86 8.70 11.63
N LEU A 35 -10.45 9.73 10.90
CA LEU A 35 -9.57 9.59 9.74
C LEU A 35 -8.19 9.09 10.17
N ASP A 36 -7.62 9.68 11.22
CA ASP A 36 -6.31 9.28 11.77
C ASP A 36 -6.34 7.85 12.29
N GLU A 37 -7.39 7.47 13.03
CA GLU A 37 -7.61 6.09 13.48
C GLU A 37 -7.66 5.10 12.30
N ALA A 38 -8.43 5.44 11.25
CA ALA A 38 -8.54 4.62 10.05
C ALA A 38 -7.21 4.47 9.30
N ILE A 39 -6.41 5.55 9.20
CA ILE A 39 -5.08 5.53 8.59
C ILE A 39 -4.14 4.63 9.40
N ASN A 40 -4.15 4.75 10.74
CA ASN A 40 -3.31 3.92 11.59
C ASN A 40 -3.67 2.44 11.49
N LEU A 41 -4.97 2.11 11.43
CA LEU A 41 -5.44 0.75 11.23
C LEU A 41 -5.01 0.20 9.86
N ALA A 42 -5.13 1.00 8.79
CA ALA A 42 -4.72 0.59 7.45
C ALA A 42 -3.20 0.38 7.33
N LYS A 43 -2.39 1.11 8.10
CA LYS A 43 -0.94 0.88 8.19
C LYS A 43 -0.59 -0.42 8.92
N GLN A 44 -1.31 -0.73 10.01
CA GLN A 44 -1.10 -1.96 10.77
C GLN A 44 -1.59 -3.20 10.02
N ASN A 45 -2.73 -3.06 9.33
CA ASN A 45 -3.36 -4.10 8.54
C ASN A 45 -3.56 -3.60 7.10
N PRO A 46 -2.52 -3.68 6.24
CA PRO A 46 -2.61 -3.22 4.87
C PRO A 46 -3.78 -3.88 4.12
N PRO A 47 -4.76 -3.10 3.63
CA PRO A 47 -5.96 -3.65 2.99
C PRO A 47 -5.70 -4.15 1.56
N VAL A 48 -4.57 -3.78 0.95
CA VAL A 48 -4.17 -4.17 -0.40
C VAL A 48 -2.78 -4.78 -0.35
N LYS A 49 -2.65 -5.99 -0.88
CA LYS A 49 -1.37 -6.65 -1.10
C LYS A 49 -0.90 -6.34 -2.52
N ILE A 50 0.25 -5.69 -2.64
CA ILE A 50 0.92 -5.52 -3.94
C ILE A 50 2.01 -6.58 -4.02
N GLU A 51 1.90 -7.43 -5.02
CA GLU A 51 2.90 -8.43 -5.34
C GLU A 51 3.64 -8.04 -6.63
N GLY A 52 4.86 -8.54 -6.77
CA GLY A 52 5.65 -8.38 -7.97
C GLY A 52 6.37 -9.68 -8.30
N MET A 53 6.70 -9.89 -9.56
CA MET A 53 7.56 -10.99 -9.95
C MET A 53 9.01 -10.63 -9.63
N LEU A 54 9.64 -11.38 -8.73
CA LEU A 54 11.08 -11.33 -8.51
C LEU A 54 11.72 -12.37 -9.43
N LEU A 55 12.33 -11.95 -10.54
CA LEU A 55 12.93 -12.88 -11.51
C LEU A 55 14.28 -13.41 -11.01
N GLU A 56 15.14 -12.55 -10.45
CA GLU A 56 16.41 -12.96 -9.86
C GLU A 56 16.94 -11.89 -8.89
N LYS A 57 17.48 -12.30 -7.73
CA LYS A 57 18.13 -11.40 -6.76
C LYS A 57 19.58 -11.83 -6.59
N PHE A 58 20.51 -11.15 -7.23
CA PHE A 58 21.94 -11.36 -6.98
C PHE A 58 22.34 -10.76 -5.62
N THR A 59 22.54 -11.63 -4.62
CA THR A 59 23.21 -11.29 -3.37
C THR A 59 24.67 -11.72 -3.43
N GLY A 60 25.43 -11.13 -4.35
CA GLY A 60 26.88 -11.29 -4.40
C GLY A 60 27.51 -9.93 -4.15
N SER A 61 28.04 -9.68 -2.94
CA SER A 61 29.08 -8.66 -2.80
C SER A 61 30.25 -9.16 -3.66
N PRO A 62 30.70 -8.44 -4.70
CA PRO A 62 31.89 -8.84 -5.42
C PRO A 62 33.04 -8.79 -4.41
N ARG A 63 33.54 -9.96 -4.01
CA ARG A 63 34.88 -10.04 -3.41
C ARG A 63 35.83 -9.64 -4.52
N VAL A 64 36.30 -8.40 -4.45
CA VAL A 64 37.34 -7.90 -5.34
C VAL A 64 38.65 -8.38 -4.73
N ASP A 65 39.11 -9.55 -5.16
CA ASP A 65 40.43 -10.04 -4.79
C ASP A 65 41.45 -9.20 -5.58
N TYR A 66 42.19 -8.32 -4.89
CA TYR A 66 43.33 -7.61 -5.46
C TYR A 66 44.49 -8.59 -5.61
N LEU A 67 44.87 -8.87 -6.86
CA LEU A 67 46.18 -9.45 -7.21
C LEU A 67 47.21 -8.33 -7.37
#